data_AF-A0A8T8SAY9-F1
#
_entry.id   AF-A0A8T8SAY9-F1
#
_cell.length_a   1.000
_cell.length_b   1.000
_cell.length_c   1.000
_cell.angle_alpha   90.00
_cell.angle_beta   90.00
_cell.angle_gamma   90.00
#
_symmetry.space_group_name_H-M   'P 1'
#
loop_
_entity.id
_entity.type
_entity.pdbx_description
1 polymer ?
#
loop_
_entity_poly.entity_id
_entity_poly.type
_entity_poly.pdbx_seq_one_letter_code
_entity_poly.pdbx_strand_id
1 'polypeptide(L)'
;MTVHKMAGPHMHSQIELNFVLSGAMTYWFDGRELTVDEGRLCLFWGMIPHQVIDRREGTQFICLYVPMSVFLGLANLNRFRDAVFRGAMIEALEIRSYDRDIFARWRQELLAGDPDLMEIVRNELTARVL
;
A
#
# COMPACT_ATOMS: atom_id res chain seq x y z
N MET A 1 10.10 -8.07 1.46
CA MET A 1 9.82 -7.40 2.76
C MET A 1 10.90 -6.38 3.07
N THR A 2 12.18 -6.63 2.76
CA THR A 2 13.19 -5.57 2.82
C THR A 2 12.92 -4.50 1.76
N VAL A 3 13.04 -3.22 2.14
CA VAL A 3 12.94 -2.09 1.23
C VAL A 3 14.28 -1.88 0.53
N HIS A 4 14.23 -1.68 -0.78
CA HIS A 4 15.37 -1.30 -1.61
C HIS A 4 15.08 0.01 -2.31
N LYS A 5 16.12 0.82 -2.50
CA LYS A 5 16.03 1.99 -3.38
C LYS A 5 15.74 1.51 -4.80
N MET A 6 14.85 2.23 -5.47
CA MET A 6 14.48 1.97 -6.86
C MET A 6 15.44 2.71 -7.80
N ALA A 7 15.75 2.11 -8.95
CA ALA A 7 16.67 2.70 -9.93
C ALA A 7 16.10 3.97 -10.60
N GLY A 8 14.78 4.09 -10.66
CA GLY A 8 14.05 5.23 -11.21
C GLY A 8 12.56 5.13 -10.87
N PRO A 9 11.76 6.15 -11.20
CA PRO A 9 10.32 6.11 -11.00
C PRO A 9 9.67 5.07 -11.90
N HIS A 10 8.63 4.42 -11.40
CA HIS A 10 7.78 3.55 -12.21
C HIS A 10 6.30 3.84 -12.00
N MET A 11 5.47 3.19 -12.82
CA MET A 11 4.02 3.27 -12.77
C MET A 11 3.42 1.89 -13.07
N HIS A 12 2.28 1.59 -12.45
CA HIS A 12 1.49 0.39 -12.70
C HIS A 12 0.01 0.64 -12.33
N SER A 13 -0.89 -0.27 -12.72
CA SER A 13 -2.34 -0.01 -12.65
C SER A 13 -2.96 -0.21 -11.26
N GLN A 14 -2.31 -0.97 -10.39
CA GLN A 14 -2.80 -1.35 -9.08
C GLN A 14 -2.78 -0.18 -8.08
N ILE A 15 -3.62 -0.29 -7.04
CA ILE A 15 -3.46 0.47 -5.81
C ILE A 15 -2.40 -0.24 -4.97
N GLU A 16 -1.46 0.50 -4.39
CA GLU A 16 -0.53 -0.04 -3.39
C GLU A 16 -1.02 0.26 -1.99
N LEU A 17 -0.88 -0.71 -1.09
CA LEU A 17 -0.87 -0.49 0.35
C LEU A 17 0.51 -0.84 0.88
N ASN A 18 1.22 0.15 1.42
CA ASN A 18 2.57 0.00 1.92
C ASN A 18 2.60 0.21 3.43
N PHE A 19 2.84 -0.86 4.19
CA PHE A 19 2.94 -0.85 5.63
C PHE A 19 4.40 -1.00 6.06
N VAL A 20 5.02 0.06 6.59
CA VAL A 20 6.37 0.01 7.15
C VAL A 20 6.33 -0.66 8.52
N LEU A 21 6.89 -1.86 8.62
CA LEU A 21 6.93 -2.65 9.85
C LEU A 21 8.05 -2.22 10.79
N SER A 22 9.17 -1.79 10.24
CA SER A 22 10.33 -1.31 10.99
C SER A 22 11.19 -0.39 10.13
N GLY A 23 11.78 0.64 10.73
CA GLY A 23 12.63 1.60 10.02
C GLY A 23 11.85 2.73 9.36
N ALA A 24 12.32 3.20 8.20
CA ALA A 24 11.67 4.27 7.45
C ALA A 24 12.08 4.21 5.97
N MET A 25 11.22 4.69 5.08
CA MET A 25 11.53 4.85 3.65
C MET A 25 11.00 6.17 3.11
N THR A 26 11.73 6.77 2.17
CA THR A 26 11.35 8.02 1.50
C THR A 26 11.02 7.74 0.05
N TYR A 27 9.83 8.14 -0.36
CA TYR A 27 9.40 8.16 -1.74
C TYR A 27 9.69 9.52 -2.37
N TRP A 28 10.16 9.50 -3.61
CA TRP A 28 9.80 10.53 -4.58
C TRP A 28 8.46 10.14 -5.21
N PHE A 29 7.49 11.04 -5.21
CA PHE A 29 6.11 10.79 -5.58
C PHE A 29 5.53 12.00 -6.32
N ASP A 30 5.53 11.93 -7.65
CA ASP A 30 5.07 13.01 -8.55
C ASP A 30 5.67 14.38 -8.20
N GLY A 31 7.01 14.45 -8.16
CA GLY A 31 7.74 15.67 -7.86
C GLY A 31 7.85 16.04 -6.38
N ARG A 32 7.25 15.26 -5.47
CA ARG A 32 7.28 15.49 -4.01
C ARG A 32 8.09 14.42 -3.30
N GLU A 33 8.71 14.76 -2.19
CA GLU A 33 9.35 13.80 -1.30
C GLU A 33 8.50 13.56 -0.06
N LEU A 34 8.27 12.29 0.27
CA LEU A 34 7.43 11.86 1.39
C LEU A 34 8.10 10.70 2.11
N THR A 35 8.30 10.83 3.43
CA THR A 35 8.84 9.76 4.26
C THR A 35 7.71 9.03 4.98
N VAL A 36 7.74 7.70 4.94
CA VAL A 36 6.85 6.81 5.67
C VAL A 36 7.66 6.12 6.76
N ASP A 37 7.34 6.45 8.01
CA ASP A 37 8.02 5.93 9.20
C ASP A 37 7.45 4.57 9.65
N GLU A 38 8.16 3.94 10.58
CA GLU A 38 7.74 2.72 11.27
C GLU A 38 6.31 2.82 11.82
N GLY A 39 5.54 1.75 11.62
CA GLY A 39 4.16 1.67 12.08
C GLY A 39 3.17 2.44 11.21
N ARG A 40 3.61 3.09 10.13
CA ARG A 40 2.74 3.82 9.20
C ARG A 40 2.33 2.96 8.00
N LEU A 41 1.07 3.10 7.62
CA LEU A 41 0.47 2.49 6.44
C LEU A 41 0.05 3.61 5.49
N CYS A 42 0.54 3.57 4.26
CA CYS A 42 0.07 4.46 3.20
C CYS A 42 -0.59 3.69 2.06
N LEU A 43 -1.50 4.38 1.37
CA LEU A 43 -2.20 3.92 0.18
C LEU A 43 -2.06 4.95 -0.92
N PHE A 44 -1.76 4.51 -2.13
CA PHE A 44 -1.77 5.38 -3.32
C PHE A 44 -2.06 4.58 -4.59
N TRP A 45 -2.39 5.31 -5.66
CA TRP A 45 -2.53 4.72 -6.98
C TRP A 45 -1.19 4.61 -7.68
N GLY A 46 -0.82 3.39 -8.09
CA GLY A 46 0.46 3.12 -8.75
C GLY A 46 0.64 3.80 -10.10
N MET A 47 -0.41 4.40 -10.69
CA MET A 47 -0.29 5.18 -11.92
C MET A 47 0.29 6.57 -11.66
N ILE A 48 0.50 6.95 -10.40
CA ILE A 48 1.24 8.16 -10.06
C ILE A 48 2.73 7.80 -10.05
N PRO A 49 3.62 8.53 -10.78
CA PRO A 49 5.04 8.21 -10.80
C PRO A 49 5.63 8.18 -9.38
N HIS A 50 6.18 7.04 -8.98
CA HIS A 50 6.72 6.86 -7.63
C HIS A 50 8.03 6.07 -7.63
N GLN A 51 8.89 6.39 -6.67
CA GLN A 51 10.22 5.82 -6.51
C GLN A 51 10.64 5.80 -5.04
N VAL A 52 11.11 4.68 -4.50
CA VAL A 52 11.84 4.69 -3.22
C VAL A 52 13.23 5.28 -3.46
N ILE A 53 13.47 6.49 -2.97
CA ILE A 53 14.74 7.23 -3.16
C ILE A 53 15.69 7.12 -1.97
N ASP A 54 15.16 6.86 -0.77
CA ASP A 54 15.97 6.65 0.42
C ASP A 54 15.31 5.69 1.42
N ARG A 55 16.12 5.09 2.29
CA ARG A 55 15.64 4.18 3.35
C ARG A 55 16.64 4.08 4.49
N ARG A 56 16.12 3.95 5.72
CA ARG A 56 16.94 3.48 6.85
C ARG A 56 17.39 2.05 6.60
N GLU A 57 18.62 1.72 6.96
CA GLU A 57 19.13 0.36 6.81
C GLU A 57 18.30 -0.67 7.56
N GLY A 58 17.99 -1.78 6.88
CA GLY A 58 17.12 -2.82 7.41
C GLY A 58 15.62 -2.49 7.39
N THR A 59 15.17 -1.39 6.77
CA THR A 59 13.73 -1.09 6.68
C THR A 59 12.95 -2.28 6.10
N GLN A 60 11.90 -2.69 6.82
CA GLN A 60 11.00 -3.74 6.40
C GLN A 60 9.61 -3.17 6.19
N PHE A 61 8.96 -3.62 5.12
CA PHE A 61 7.59 -3.26 4.80
C PHE A 61 6.82 -4.41 4.15
N ILE A 62 5.52 -4.26 4.13
CA ILE A 62 4.58 -5.06 3.37
C ILE A 62 3.99 -4.17 2.29
N CYS A 63 4.17 -4.57 1.03
CA CYS A 63 3.49 -3.99 -0.12
C CYS A 63 2.40 -4.97 -0.57
N LEU A 64 1.16 -4.50 -0.62
CA LEU A 64 0.03 -5.23 -1.22
C LEU A 64 -0.39 -4.53 -2.50
N TYR A 65 -0.47 -5.30 -3.58
CA TYR A 65 -1.01 -4.86 -4.87
C TYR A 65 -2.49 -5.18 -4.92
N VAL A 66 -3.34 -4.17 -4.83
CA VAL A 66 -4.78 -4.32 -4.91
C VAL A 66 -5.24 -3.99 -6.33
N PRO A 67 -5.87 -4.95 -7.05
CA PRO A 67 -6.45 -4.69 -8.36
C PRO A 67 -7.42 -3.51 -8.32
N MET A 68 -7.36 -2.65 -9.33
CA MET A 68 -8.22 -1.48 -9.45
C MET A 68 -9.72 -1.83 -9.35
N SER A 69 -10.13 -2.99 -9.86
CA SER A 69 -11.51 -3.46 -9.77
C SER A 69 -11.98 -3.69 -8.33
N VAL A 70 -11.10 -4.10 -7.41
CA VAL A 70 -11.40 -4.19 -5.97
C VAL A 70 -11.70 -2.79 -5.45
N PHE A 71 -10.78 -1.86 -5.70
CA PHE A 71 -10.84 -0.49 -5.19
C PHE A 71 -12.09 0.26 -5.68
N LEU A 72 -12.47 0.07 -6.95
CA LEU A 72 -13.68 0.65 -7.52
C LEU A 72 -14.97 0.07 -6.93
N GLY A 73 -14.93 -1.17 -6.43
CA GLY A 73 -16.05 -1.84 -5.79
C GLY A 73 -16.31 -1.42 -4.33
N LEU A 74 -15.37 -0.69 -3.70
CA LEU A 74 -15.54 -0.18 -2.34
C LEU A 74 -16.60 0.94 -2.34
N ALA A 75 -17.76 0.66 -1.75
CA ALA A 75 -18.85 1.63 -1.62
C ALA A 75 -18.46 2.81 -0.71
N ASN A 76 -19.10 3.96 -0.90
CA ASN A 76 -19.04 5.13 0.00
C ASN A 76 -17.70 5.88 0.12
N LEU A 77 -16.75 5.65 -0.78
CA LEU A 77 -15.43 6.31 -0.74
C LEU A 77 -15.24 7.46 -1.74
N ASN A 78 -16.30 8.10 -2.25
CA ASN A 78 -16.16 9.04 -3.38
C ASN A 78 -15.06 10.11 -3.18
N ARG A 79 -15.00 10.77 -2.03
CA ARG A 79 -13.96 11.78 -1.75
C ARG A 79 -12.55 11.16 -1.65
N PHE A 80 -12.44 10.00 -1.02
CA PHE A 80 -11.17 9.29 -0.86
C PHE A 80 -10.66 8.77 -2.20
N ARG A 81 -11.52 8.12 -2.97
CA ARG A 81 -11.25 7.65 -4.33
C ARG A 81 -10.82 8.81 -5.22
N ASP A 82 -11.53 9.93 -5.18
CA ASP A 82 -11.18 11.10 -5.97
C ASP A 82 -9.82 11.68 -5.56
N ALA A 83 -9.49 11.70 -4.28
CA ALA A 83 -8.18 12.14 -3.80
C ALA A 83 -7.06 11.24 -4.33
N VAL A 84 -7.25 9.92 -4.22
CA VAL A 84 -6.29 8.91 -4.73
C VAL A 84 -6.10 9.05 -6.25
N PHE A 85 -7.18 9.20 -7.02
CA PHE A 85 -7.10 9.40 -8.47
C PHE A 85 -6.52 10.76 -8.89
N ARG A 86 -6.57 11.77 -8.01
CA ARG A 86 -5.88 13.05 -8.19
C ARG A 86 -4.42 13.04 -7.71
N GLY A 87 -3.89 11.87 -7.36
CA GLY A 87 -2.49 11.71 -6.99
C GLY A 87 -2.18 11.96 -5.52
N ALA A 88 -3.15 11.75 -4.62
CA ALA A 88 -2.88 11.73 -3.20
C ALA A 88 -2.25 10.40 -2.77
N MET A 89 -1.23 10.49 -1.92
CA MET A 89 -0.84 9.41 -1.02
C MET A 89 -1.59 9.61 0.29
N ILE A 90 -2.36 8.60 0.71
CA ILE A 90 -3.17 8.66 1.91
C ILE A 90 -2.53 7.81 3.00
N GLU A 91 -2.26 8.40 4.16
CA GLU A 91 -1.80 7.68 5.34
C GLU A 91 -2.99 7.27 6.21
N ALA A 92 -2.96 6.06 6.76
CA ALA A 92 -3.93 5.61 7.74
C ALA A 92 -3.77 6.37 9.07
N LEU A 93 -4.88 6.84 9.64
CA LEU A 93 -4.89 7.59 10.91
C LEU A 93 -4.73 6.67 12.14
N GLU A 94 -5.20 5.43 12.04
CA GLU A 94 -5.17 4.45 13.11
C GLU A 94 -4.58 3.15 12.58
N ILE A 95 -3.60 2.63 13.32
CA ILE A 95 -3.01 1.31 13.10
C ILE A 95 -3.14 0.53 14.39
N ARG A 96 -3.75 -0.64 14.27
CA ARG A 96 -4.03 -1.54 15.40
C ARG A 96 -2.90 -2.54 15.54
N SER A 97 -2.70 -3.05 16.75
CA SER A 97 -1.60 -3.98 17.05
C SER A 97 -1.63 -5.25 16.19
N TYR A 98 -2.82 -5.72 15.82
CA TYR A 98 -3.00 -6.91 14.98
C TYR A 98 -2.85 -6.65 13.48
N ASP A 99 -2.72 -5.40 13.03
CA ASP A 99 -2.64 -5.10 11.60
C ASP A 99 -1.40 -5.70 10.96
N ARG A 100 -0.30 -5.79 11.72
CA ARG A 100 0.93 -6.40 11.24
C ARG A 100 0.70 -7.84 10.79
N ASP A 101 -0.01 -8.62 11.59
CA ASP A 101 -0.24 -10.03 11.33
C ASP A 101 -1.23 -10.21 10.17
N ILE A 102 -2.28 -9.38 10.12
CA ILE A 102 -3.25 -9.37 9.01
C ILE A 102 -2.56 -9.06 7.69
N PHE A 103 -1.79 -7.97 7.62
CA PHE A 103 -1.10 -7.59 6.38
C PHE A 103 -0.05 -8.63 5.98
N ALA A 104 0.64 -9.25 6.95
CA ALA A 104 1.61 -10.29 6.66
C ALA A 104 0.93 -11.54 6.06
N ARG A 105 -0.21 -11.94 6.62
CA ARG A 105 -1.04 -13.02 6.11
C ARG A 105 -1.55 -12.71 4.71
N TRP A 106 -2.17 -11.54 4.49
CA TRP A 106 -2.65 -11.11 3.18
C TRP A 106 -1.56 -11.15 2.13
N ARG A 107 -0.35 -10.68 2.46
CA ARG A 107 0.79 -10.75 1.53
C ARG A 107 1.11 -12.19 1.14
N GLN A 108 1.12 -13.12 2.10
CA GLN A 108 1.41 -14.53 1.82
C GLN A 108 0.31 -15.18 0.97
N GLU A 109 -0.95 -14.92 1.31
CA GLU A 109 -2.13 -15.42 0.59
C GLU A 109 -2.17 -14.91 -0.85
N LEU A 110 -1.91 -13.62 -1.07
CA LEU A 110 -1.83 -13.03 -2.42
C LEU A 110 -0.64 -13.57 -3.23
N LEU A 111 0.49 -13.87 -2.58
CA LEU A 111 1.67 -14.44 -3.25
C LEU A 111 1.49 -15.92 -3.60
N ALA A 112 0.62 -16.65 -2.89
CA ALA A 112 0.29 -18.03 -3.22
C ALA A 112 -0.42 -18.15 -4.58
N GLY A 113 -1.09 -17.08 -5.03
CA GLY A 113 -1.80 -17.05 -6.31
C GLY A 113 -3.05 -17.94 -6.36
N ASP A 114 -3.51 -18.42 -5.21
CA ASP A 114 -4.74 -19.21 -5.07
C ASP A 114 -5.96 -18.27 -5.22
N PRO A 115 -6.84 -18.48 -6.22
CA PRO A 115 -8.01 -17.64 -6.44
C PRO A 115 -8.93 -17.51 -5.22
N ASP A 116 -9.10 -18.58 -4.44
CA ASP A 116 -9.99 -18.59 -3.27
C ASP A 116 -9.39 -17.74 -2.15
N LEU A 117 -8.07 -17.86 -1.91
CA LEU A 117 -7.37 -17.01 -0.95
C LEU A 117 -7.38 -15.55 -1.38
N MET A 118 -7.21 -15.28 -2.68
CA MET A 118 -7.31 -13.92 -3.22
C MET A 118 -8.71 -13.31 -3.02
N GLU A 119 -9.77 -14.11 -3.11
CA GLU A 119 -11.13 -13.68 -2.81
C GLU A 119 -11.33 -13.41 -1.32
N ILE A 120 -10.78 -14.25 -0.43
CA ILE A 120 -10.80 -14.00 1.02
C ILE A 120 -10.12 -12.67 1.35
N VAL A 121 -8.90 -12.43 0.84
CA VAL A 121 -8.18 -11.17 1.08
C VAL A 121 -8.97 -9.98 0.56
N ARG A 122 -9.61 -10.09 -0.61
CA ARG A 122 -10.49 -9.03 -1.16
C ARG A 122 -11.65 -8.72 -0.22
N ASN A 123 -12.31 -9.75 0.30
CA ASN A 123 -13.47 -9.59 1.19
C ASN A 123 -13.07 -8.96 2.52
N GLU A 124 -11.96 -9.39 3.11
CA GLU A 124 -11.44 -8.83 4.35
C GLU A 124 -10.95 -7.38 4.18
N LEU A 125 -10.28 -7.07 3.07
CA LEU A 125 -9.88 -5.69 2.74
C LEU A 125 -11.11 -4.79 2.56
N THR A 126 -12.16 -5.29 1.91
CA THR A 126 -13.42 -4.56 1.76
C THR A 126 -14.06 -4.30 3.12
N ALA A 127 -14.15 -5.31 3.98
CA ALA A 127 -14.70 -5.18 5.33
C ALA A 127 -13.90 -4.21 6.22
N ARG A 128 -12.60 -4.06 5.98
CA ARG A 128 -11.74 -3.12 6.71
C ARG A 128 -11.99 -1.65 6.34
N VAL A 129 -12.36 -1.38 5.09
CA VAL A 129 -12.50 -0.02 4.56
C VAL A 129 -13.93 0.52 4.70
N LEU A 130 -14.92 -0.36 4.87
CA LEU A 130 -16.31 -0.01 5.23
C LEU A 130 -16.40 0.51 6.67
#